data_AF-A0A3L7XSV5-F1
#
_entry.id   AF-A0A3L7XSV5-F1
#
_cell.length_a   1.000
_cell.length_b   1.000
_cell.length_c   1.000
_cell.angle_alpha   90.00
_cell.angle_beta   90.00
_cell.angle_gamma   90.00
#
_symmetry.space_group_name_H-M   'P 1'
#
loop_
_entity.id
_entity.type
_entity.pdbx_description
1 polymer ?
#
loop_
_entity_poly.entity_id
_entity_poly.type
_entity_poly.pdbx_seq_one_letter_code
_entity_poly.pdbx_strand_id
1 'polypeptide(L)'
;ATLRVHGWLPNTALAAPDADWLRVYGSDAASVGAVCSELPEWGLPMHPALPYPLGVAAHAARHEMARCTEDVLARRTRALFLDARAAAECAPAVAAVLAMELQRDSAWAAQDAAAFQQLALGYQLDA
;
A
#
# COMPACT_ATOMS: atom_id res chain seq x y z
N ALA A 1 -10.58 -10.44 30.52
CA ALA A 1 -10.27 -11.14 29.25
C ALA A 1 -9.02 -10.51 28.64
N THR A 2 -8.06 -11.31 28.15
CA THR A 2 -6.73 -10.86 27.67
C THR A 2 -6.50 -11.18 26.18
N LEU A 3 -7.54 -11.10 25.34
CA LEU A 3 -7.41 -11.39 23.92
C LEU A 3 -6.59 -10.29 23.24
N ARG A 4 -5.47 -10.68 22.62
CA ARG A 4 -4.62 -9.83 21.79
C ARG A 4 -4.87 -10.22 20.34
N VAL A 5 -5.34 -9.28 19.54
CA VAL A 5 -5.64 -9.48 18.12
C VAL A 5 -4.39 -9.10 17.30
N HIS A 6 -4.35 -9.50 16.03
CA HIS A 6 -3.32 -9.09 15.07
C HIS A 6 -3.07 -7.58 15.12
N GLY A 7 -1.81 -7.15 15.02
CA GLY A 7 -1.40 -5.75 15.19
C GLY A 7 -1.38 -5.24 16.64
N TRP A 8 -1.75 -6.04 17.64
CA TRP A 8 -1.77 -5.57 19.03
C TRP A 8 -0.36 -5.28 19.57
N LEU A 9 -0.20 -4.09 20.14
CA LEU A 9 0.97 -3.70 20.92
C LEU A 9 0.54 -3.31 22.35
N PRO A 10 1.39 -3.54 23.37
CA PRO A 10 1.16 -2.98 24.69
C PRO A 10 1.25 -1.44 24.62
N ASN A 11 0.50 -0.74 25.47
CA ASN A 11 0.45 0.72 25.49
C ASN A 11 1.84 1.37 25.67
N THR A 12 2.78 0.65 26.30
CA THR A 12 4.17 1.06 26.51
C THR A 12 5.04 0.97 25.26
N ALA A 13 4.61 0.22 24.23
CA ALA A 13 5.30 0.07 22.95
C ALA A 13 4.77 1.02 21.87
N LEU A 14 3.90 1.98 22.22
CA LEU A 14 3.46 3.05 21.33
C LEU A 14 4.53 4.15 21.12
N ALA A 15 5.71 4.00 21.74
CA ALA A 15 6.91 4.73 21.34
C ALA A 15 7.18 4.41 19.86
N ALA A 16 6.99 5.40 19.00
CA ALA A 16 6.83 5.23 17.56
C ALA A 16 8.05 4.56 16.90
N PRO A 17 7.87 3.70 15.88
CA PRO A 17 8.90 3.53 14.86
C PRO A 17 9.24 4.87 14.20
N ASP A 18 10.48 5.03 13.75
CA ASP A 18 11.02 6.27 13.14
C ASP A 18 10.27 6.74 11.87
N ALA A 19 9.44 5.88 11.25
CA ALA A 19 8.62 6.20 10.09
C ALA A 19 7.11 6.16 10.43
N ASP A 20 6.43 7.30 10.28
CA ASP A 20 5.03 7.49 10.72
C ASP A 20 4.03 6.56 10.02
N TRP A 21 4.30 6.16 8.77
CA TRP A 21 3.40 5.29 8.00
C TRP A 21 3.36 3.84 8.50
N LEU A 22 4.43 3.33 9.12
CA LEU A 22 4.48 1.93 9.62
C LEU A 22 3.66 1.73 10.89
N ARG A 23 3.32 2.81 11.60
CA ARG A 23 2.66 2.77 12.92
C ARG A 23 1.31 2.08 12.87
N VAL A 24 0.61 2.16 11.74
CA VAL A 24 -0.73 1.57 11.56
C VAL A 24 -0.71 0.04 11.61
N TYR A 25 0.46 -0.58 11.39
CA TYR A 25 0.63 -2.04 11.40
C TYR A 25 0.92 -2.63 12.79
N GLY A 26 1.18 -1.80 13.80
CA GLY A 26 1.42 -2.27 15.17
C GLY A 26 2.51 -3.33 15.25
N SER A 27 2.19 -4.51 15.82
CA SER A 27 3.15 -5.64 15.94
C SER A 27 3.65 -6.16 14.59
N ASP A 28 2.94 -5.88 13.51
CA ASP A 28 3.21 -6.44 12.19
C ASP A 28 4.16 -5.56 11.37
N ALA A 29 4.50 -4.37 11.87
CA ALA A 29 5.38 -3.41 11.21
C ALA A 29 6.74 -4.03 10.82
N ALA A 30 7.28 -4.93 11.64
CA ALA A 30 8.52 -5.65 11.33
C ALA A 30 8.37 -6.55 10.09
N SER A 31 7.23 -7.23 9.94
CA SER A 31 6.92 -8.07 8.78
C SER A 31 6.75 -7.23 7.52
N VAL A 32 6.05 -6.09 7.62
CA VAL A 32 5.91 -5.14 6.51
C VAL A 32 7.26 -4.61 6.05
N GLY A 33 8.11 -4.19 6.99
CA GLY A 33 9.46 -3.71 6.70
C GLY A 33 10.35 -4.78 6.06
N ALA A 34 10.21 -6.04 6.49
CA ALA A 34 10.92 -7.17 5.88
C ALA A 34 10.51 -7.35 4.42
N VAL A 35 9.21 -7.34 4.11
CA VAL A 35 8.73 -7.41 2.72
C VAL A 35 9.27 -6.23 1.90
N CYS A 36 9.20 -5.00 2.41
CA CYS A 36 9.71 -3.82 1.70
C CYS A 36 11.22 -3.87 1.42
N SER A 37 11.97 -4.72 2.14
CA SER A 37 13.42 -4.88 1.97
C SER A 37 13.80 -6.08 1.08
N GLU A 38 12.83 -6.87 0.59
CA GLU A 38 13.11 -8.04 -0.26
C GLU A 38 13.72 -7.65 -1.62
N LEU A 39 13.30 -6.50 -2.17
CA LEU A 39 13.83 -5.94 -3.40
C LEU A 39 14.21 -4.46 -3.19
N PRO A 40 15.33 -3.96 -3.77
CA PRO A 40 15.74 -2.56 -3.62
C PRO A 40 14.66 -1.57 -4.05
N GLU A 41 13.94 -1.86 -5.13
CA GLU A 41 12.84 -1.03 -5.63
C GLU A 41 11.62 -1.01 -4.69
N TRP A 42 11.44 -2.04 -3.86
CA TRP A 42 10.32 -2.12 -2.92
C TRP A 42 10.52 -1.24 -1.69
N GLY A 43 11.76 -0.80 -1.42
CA GLY A 43 12.07 0.19 -0.39
C GLY A 43 11.85 1.64 -0.85
N LEU A 44 11.61 1.88 -2.14
CA LEU A 44 11.42 3.23 -2.69
C LEU A 44 9.97 3.69 -2.53
N PRO A 45 9.71 5.00 -2.31
CA PRO A 45 8.37 5.55 -2.28
C PRO A 45 7.57 5.22 -3.55
N MET A 46 6.29 4.90 -3.39
CA MET A 46 5.35 4.70 -4.50
C MET A 46 5.22 5.96 -5.38
N HIS A 47 5.29 7.11 -4.72
CA HIS A 47 5.21 8.42 -5.33
C HIS A 47 6.00 9.41 -4.44
N PRO A 48 6.68 10.43 -5.00
CA PRO A 48 7.40 11.43 -4.18
C PRO A 48 6.53 12.18 -3.17
N ALA A 49 5.22 12.28 -3.42
CA ALA A 49 4.26 12.92 -2.50
C ALA A 49 3.60 11.96 -1.49
N LEU A 50 3.91 10.66 -1.55
CA LEU A 50 3.33 9.65 -0.66
C LEU A 50 4.41 9.04 0.25
N PRO A 51 4.10 8.74 1.53
CA PRO A 51 5.08 8.21 2.47
C PRO A 51 5.29 6.69 2.33
N TYR A 52 4.47 6.01 1.54
CA TYR A 52 4.43 4.54 1.46
C TYR A 52 5.45 4.03 0.44
N PRO A 53 6.27 3.03 0.77
CA PRO A 53 7.14 2.38 -0.18
C PRO A 53 6.39 1.34 -1.04
N LEU A 54 6.93 1.01 -2.21
CA LEU A 54 6.28 0.12 -3.18
C LEU A 54 5.99 -1.27 -2.60
N GLY A 55 6.86 -1.78 -1.73
CA GLY A 55 6.73 -3.08 -1.08
C GLY A 55 5.49 -3.24 -0.20
N VAL A 56 4.84 -2.14 0.19
CA VAL A 56 3.53 -2.20 0.86
C VAL A 56 2.48 -2.89 -0.03
N ALA A 57 2.55 -2.72 -1.35
CA ALA A 57 1.65 -3.42 -2.27
C ALA A 57 1.86 -4.94 -2.23
N ALA A 58 3.13 -5.38 -2.16
CA ALA A 58 3.45 -6.80 -2.04
C ALA A 58 2.98 -7.38 -0.71
N HIS A 59 3.23 -6.65 0.40
CA HIS A 59 2.72 -7.06 1.72
C HIS A 59 1.19 -7.17 1.72
N ALA A 60 0.51 -6.17 1.16
CA ALA A 60 -0.95 -6.15 1.08
C ALA A 60 -1.50 -7.33 0.28
N ALA A 61 -0.84 -7.73 -0.82
CA ALA A 61 -1.24 -8.89 -1.60
C ALA A 61 -1.10 -10.21 -0.82
N ARG A 62 0.05 -10.40 -0.17
CA ARG A 62 0.40 -11.65 0.54
C ARG A 62 -0.36 -11.85 1.85
N HIS A 63 -0.53 -10.77 2.62
CA HIS A 63 -0.97 -10.85 4.01
C HIS A 63 -2.32 -10.18 4.27
N GLU A 64 -2.74 -9.25 3.42
CA GLU A 64 -3.98 -8.48 3.61
C GLU A 64 -5.00 -8.69 2.49
N MET A 65 -4.78 -9.71 1.64
CA MET A 65 -5.65 -10.10 0.54
C MET A 65 -5.97 -8.99 -0.47
N ALA A 66 -5.06 -8.05 -0.71
CA ALA A 66 -5.24 -7.08 -1.80
C ALA A 66 -5.27 -7.80 -3.15
N ARG A 67 -6.33 -7.57 -3.95
CA ARG A 67 -6.56 -8.23 -5.25
C ARG A 67 -6.56 -7.26 -6.42
N CYS A 68 -6.55 -5.96 -6.16
CA CYS A 68 -6.49 -4.88 -7.14
C CYS A 68 -5.78 -3.66 -6.56
N THR A 69 -5.43 -2.71 -7.43
CA THR A 69 -4.77 -1.45 -7.07
C THR A 69 -5.61 -0.62 -6.10
N GLU A 70 -6.95 -0.67 -6.20
CA GLU A 70 -7.85 0.01 -5.27
C GLU A 70 -7.70 -0.50 -3.82
N ASP A 71 -7.54 -1.82 -3.62
CA ASP A 71 -7.37 -2.37 -2.28
C ASP A 71 -6.15 -1.75 -1.57
N VAL A 72 -5.05 -1.55 -2.31
CA VAL A 72 -3.82 -0.96 -1.78
C VAL A 72 -3.98 0.55 -1.59
N LEU A 73 -4.34 1.28 -2.65
CA LEU A 73 -4.31 2.74 -2.66
C LEU A 73 -5.49 3.40 -1.95
N ALA A 74 -6.65 2.76 -1.90
CA ALA A 74 -7.81 3.28 -1.18
C ALA A 74 -7.92 2.73 0.25
N ARG A 75 -7.66 1.43 0.46
CA ARG A 75 -8.02 0.77 1.74
C ARG A 75 -6.84 0.55 2.69
N ARG A 76 -5.65 0.22 2.20
CA ARG A 76 -4.47 -0.03 3.06
C ARG A 76 -3.67 1.23 3.34
N THR A 77 -3.43 2.02 2.30
CA THR A 77 -2.66 3.27 2.43
C THR A 77 -3.55 4.50 2.57
N ARG A 78 -4.80 4.45 2.07
CA ARG A 78 -5.71 5.60 1.94
C ARG A 78 -5.14 6.73 1.05
N ALA A 79 -4.12 6.47 0.25
CA ALA A 79 -3.52 7.42 -0.67
C ALA A 79 -4.57 8.09 -1.57
N LEU A 80 -5.56 7.34 -2.06
CA LEU A 80 -6.65 7.89 -2.88
C LEU A 80 -7.38 9.07 -2.22
N PHE A 81 -7.61 8.99 -0.91
CA PHE A 81 -8.37 10.01 -0.18
C PHE A 81 -7.49 11.16 0.31
N LEU A 82 -6.18 10.93 0.43
CA LEU A 82 -5.22 11.93 0.92
C LEU A 82 -4.65 12.77 -0.23
N ASP A 83 -4.37 12.13 -1.37
CA ASP A 83 -3.93 12.76 -2.60
C ASP A 83 -4.31 11.88 -3.81
N ALA A 84 -5.48 12.15 -4.38
CA ALA A 84 -6.03 11.38 -5.50
C ALA A 84 -5.16 11.48 -6.77
N ARG A 85 -4.41 12.58 -6.95
CA ARG A 85 -3.53 12.76 -8.11
C ARG A 85 -2.28 11.90 -7.98
N ALA A 86 -1.59 11.98 -6.84
CA ALA A 86 -0.44 11.13 -6.54
C ALA A 86 -0.80 9.64 -6.57
N ALA A 87 -1.97 9.28 -6.04
CA ALA A 87 -2.46 7.90 -6.09
C ALA A 87 -2.66 7.43 -7.54
N ALA A 88 -3.29 8.23 -8.41
CA ALA A 88 -3.49 7.89 -9.82
C ALA A 88 -2.16 7.77 -10.60
N GLU A 89 -1.18 8.61 -10.29
CA GLU A 89 0.14 8.60 -10.93
C GLU A 89 0.95 7.35 -10.57
N CYS A 90 0.86 6.87 -9.32
CA CYS A 90 1.59 5.66 -8.89
C CYS A 90 0.85 4.33 -9.18
N ALA A 91 -0.41 4.38 -9.61
CA ALA A 91 -1.22 3.19 -9.88
C ALA A 91 -0.56 2.15 -10.80
N PRO A 92 0.13 2.51 -11.91
CA PRO A 92 0.80 1.52 -12.76
C PRO A 92 1.90 0.73 -12.04
N ALA A 93 2.65 1.38 -11.15
CA ALA A 93 3.73 0.73 -10.40
C ALA A 93 3.16 -0.23 -9.33
N VAL A 94 2.08 0.17 -8.66
CA VAL A 94 1.36 -0.70 -7.71
C VAL A 94 0.75 -1.91 -8.43
N ALA A 95 0.09 -1.69 -9.57
CA ALA A 95 -0.50 -2.78 -10.36
C ALA A 95 0.55 -3.77 -10.87
N ALA A 96 1.76 -3.30 -11.23
CA ALA A 96 2.85 -4.17 -11.63
C ALA A 96 3.32 -5.08 -10.48
N VAL A 97 3.47 -4.54 -9.26
CA VAL A 97 3.79 -5.34 -8.08
C VAL A 97 2.69 -6.37 -7.79
N LEU A 98 1.42 -5.95 -7.86
CA LEU A 98 0.29 -6.86 -7.70
C LEU A 98 0.29 -7.96 -8.77
N ALA A 99 0.59 -7.64 -10.02
CA ALA A 99 0.63 -8.64 -11.08
C ALA A 99 1.69 -9.72 -10.82
N MET A 100 2.86 -9.32 -10.31
CA MET A 100 3.91 -10.27 -9.90
C MET A 100 3.41 -11.19 -8.77
N GLU A 101 2.85 -10.62 -7.71
CA GLU A 101 2.38 -11.37 -6.54
C GLU A 101 1.17 -12.27 -6.85
N LEU A 102 0.32 -11.83 -7.78
CA LEU A 102 -0.92 -12.52 -8.15
C LEU A 102 -0.78 -13.43 -9.37
N GLN A 103 0.44 -13.58 -9.92
CA GLN A 103 0.74 -14.36 -11.12
C GLN A 103 -0.15 -13.93 -12.31
N ARG A 104 -0.27 -12.63 -12.52
CA ARG A 104 -0.99 -12.01 -13.64
C ARG A 104 -0.01 -11.44 -14.65
N ASP A 105 -0.51 -11.22 -15.86
CA ASP A 105 0.27 -10.63 -16.95
C ASP A 105 0.24 -9.09 -16.92
N SER A 106 1.05 -8.49 -17.79
CA SER A 106 1.12 -7.04 -17.95
C SER A 106 -0.17 -6.43 -18.50
N ALA A 107 -0.98 -7.20 -19.24
CA ALA A 107 -2.28 -6.75 -19.73
C ALA A 107 -3.27 -6.56 -18.57
N TRP A 108 -3.31 -7.50 -17.63
CA TRP A 108 -4.08 -7.36 -16.40
C TRP A 108 -3.61 -6.17 -15.57
N ALA A 109 -2.29 -5.98 -15.41
CA ALA A 109 -1.75 -4.85 -14.66
C ALA A 109 -2.17 -3.50 -15.26
N ALA A 110 -2.09 -3.36 -16.59
CA ALA A 110 -2.50 -2.16 -17.29
C ALA A 110 -4.01 -1.88 -17.14
N GLN A 111 -4.84 -2.93 -17.21
CA GLN A 111 -6.29 -2.81 -17.02
C GLN A 111 -6.66 -2.41 -15.59
N ASP A 112 -6.02 -3.02 -14.60
CA ASP A 112 -6.24 -2.74 -13.17
C ASP A 112 -5.82 -1.29 -12.83
N ALA A 113 -4.66 -0.85 -13.32
CA ALA A 113 -4.19 0.52 -13.16
C ALA A 113 -5.15 1.53 -13.83
N ALA A 114 -5.59 1.27 -15.06
CA ALA A 114 -6.52 2.13 -15.78
C ALA A 114 -7.89 2.23 -15.07
N ALA A 115 -8.39 1.11 -14.55
CA ALA A 115 -9.63 1.09 -13.77
C ALA A 115 -9.50 1.95 -12.50
N PHE A 116 -8.37 1.85 -11.79
CA PHE A 116 -8.12 2.68 -10.62
C PHE A 116 -7.96 4.17 -11.00
N GLN A 117 -7.24 4.49 -12.07
CA GLN A 117 -7.08 5.87 -12.53
C GLN A 117 -8.44 6.51 -12.89
N GLN A 118 -9.33 5.74 -13.53
CA GLN A 118 -10.70 6.21 -13.79
C GLN A 118 -11.48 6.44 -12.49
N LEU A 119 -11.36 5.56 -11.50
CA LEU A 119 -11.96 5.75 -10.18
C LEU A 119 -11.43 7.03 -9.50
N ALA A 120 -10.12 7.28 -9.60
CA ALA A 120 -9.47 8.41 -8.96
C ALA A 120 -9.93 9.78 -9.47
N LEU A 121 -10.41 9.86 -10.71
CA LEU A 121 -11.01 11.10 -11.24
C LEU A 121 -12.20 11.57 -10.39
N GLY A 122 -12.98 10.65 -9.80
CA GLY A 122 -14.10 11.00 -8.92
C GLY A 122 -13.69 11.57 -7.55
N TYR A 123 -12.39 11.54 -7.24
CA TYR A 123 -11.80 12.08 -6.00
C TYR A 123 -10.97 13.35 -6.26
N GLN A 124 -10.94 13.82 -7.51
CA GLN A 124 -10.32 15.09 -7.87
C GLN A 124 -11.40 16.17 -7.97
N LEU A 125 -11.13 17.35 -7.43
CA LEU A 125 -11.97 18.53 -7.65
C LEU A 125 -11.53 19.18 -8.96
N ASP A 126 -12.50 19.65 -9.74
CA ASP A 126 -12.22 20.54 -10.87
C ASP A 126 -11.50 21.80 -10.35
N ALA A 127 -10.52 22.27 -11.15
CA ALA A 127 -9.70 23.43 -10.82
C ALA A 127 -10.49 24.74 -10.89
#